data_AF-A0A8T4M5Q7-F1
#
_entry.id   AF-A0A8T4M5Q7-F1
#
_cell.length_a   1.000
_cell.length_b   1.000
_cell.length_c   1.000
_cell.angle_alpha   90.00
_cell.angle_beta   90.00
_cell.angle_gamma   90.00
#
_symmetry.space_group_name_H-M   'P 1'
#
loop_
_entity.id
_entity.type
_entity.pdbx_description
1 polymer ?
#
loop_
_entity_poly.entity_id
_entity_poly.type
_entity_poly.pdbx_seq_one_letter_code
_entity_poly.pdbx_strand_id
1 'polypeptide(L)'
;MTEVIDRVSVSSNGDSSRIAKILSILGPHYISLKQVDEEVSAEGTTREVYISEWTPNPKNPDVSKTQRRGIKVDKQVKDISNERSASNLVKGYNTAHDVLTQLSLPDPEAHGLVRLLDAKNADELGEGAMISVENWLDGATSLQRKVKNSLKKRLEDKEFIGVFTDVIEGERYLVENGIYHRDPTPRNILVT
;
A
#
# COMPACT_ATOMS: atom_id res chain seq x y z
N MET A 1 -13.00 -30.75 -14.99
CA MET A 1 -13.32 -29.61 -15.86
C MET A 1 -12.34 -28.52 -15.50
N THR A 2 -11.52 -28.14 -16.47
CA THR A 2 -10.30 -27.36 -16.32
C THR A 2 -10.67 -25.90 -16.49
N GLU A 3 -10.65 -25.11 -15.42
CA GLU A 3 -10.88 -23.66 -15.55
C GLU A 3 -9.55 -22.93 -15.77
N VAL A 4 -9.55 -22.30 -16.94
CA VAL A 4 -8.60 -21.39 -17.56
C VAL A 4 -8.06 -20.39 -16.54
N ILE A 5 -6.74 -20.44 -16.30
CA ILE A 5 -6.00 -19.31 -15.75
C ILE A 5 -5.98 -18.24 -16.84
N ASP A 6 -6.84 -17.23 -16.71
CA ASP A 6 -6.76 -16.02 -17.53
C ASP A 6 -5.40 -15.36 -17.31
N ARG A 7 -4.50 -15.58 -18.26
CA ARG A 7 -3.27 -14.79 -18.42
C ARG A 7 -3.69 -13.40 -18.89
N VAL A 8 -4.02 -12.54 -17.94
CA VAL A 8 -4.32 -11.14 -18.22
C VAL A 8 -3.01 -10.42 -18.56
N SER A 9 -3.10 -9.78 -19.72
CA SER A 9 -2.11 -8.99 -20.45
C SER A 9 -1.27 -8.04 -19.60
N VAL A 10 0.03 -8.09 -19.83
CA VAL A 10 0.98 -7.04 -19.47
C VAL A 10 0.62 -5.78 -20.27
N SER A 11 0.18 -4.73 -19.58
CA SER A 11 0.10 -3.39 -20.14
C SER A 11 1.53 -2.91 -20.40
N SER A 12 1.97 -3.04 -21.65
CA SER A 12 3.29 -2.66 -22.10
C SER A 12 3.28 -1.18 -22.48
N ASN A 13 3.90 -0.33 -21.65
CA ASN A 13 4.58 0.90 -22.08
C ASN A 13 5.46 1.42 -20.91
N GLY A 14 6.75 1.10 -20.91
CA GLY A 14 7.78 1.66 -20.01
C GLY A 14 8.08 0.90 -18.72
N ASP A 15 7.11 0.16 -18.17
CA ASP A 15 7.11 -0.19 -16.73
C ASP A 15 7.69 -1.58 -16.37
N SER A 16 7.85 -2.48 -17.35
CA SER A 16 8.33 -3.85 -17.11
C SER A 16 9.74 -3.91 -16.48
N SER A 17 10.58 -2.91 -16.74
CA SER A 17 11.94 -2.84 -16.18
C SER A 17 11.95 -2.45 -14.70
N ARG A 18 11.03 -1.57 -14.27
CA ARG A 18 10.89 -1.15 -12.87
C ARG A 18 10.28 -2.26 -12.03
N ILE A 19 9.21 -2.87 -12.52
CA ILE A 19 8.58 -4.03 -11.88
C ILE A 19 9.59 -5.17 -11.68
N ALA A 20 10.38 -5.49 -12.72
CA ALA A 20 11.41 -6.52 -12.62
C ALA A 20 12.47 -6.20 -11.55
N LYS A 21 12.89 -4.92 -11.44
CA LYS A 21 13.80 -4.48 -10.37
C LYS A 21 13.17 -4.60 -8.98
N ILE A 22 11.93 -4.16 -8.81
CA ILE A 22 11.20 -4.28 -7.53
C ILE A 22 11.15 -5.75 -7.10
N LEU A 23 10.76 -6.66 -8.01
CA LEU A 23 10.73 -8.10 -7.74
C LEU A 23 12.13 -8.67 -7.43
N SER A 24 13.17 -8.21 -8.12
CA SER A 24 14.55 -8.61 -7.85
C SER A 24 14.99 -8.22 -6.42
N ILE A 25 14.62 -7.03 -5.95
CA ILE A 25 14.94 -6.54 -4.60
C ILE A 25 14.14 -7.29 -3.52
N LEU A 26 12.85 -7.53 -3.78
CA LEU A 26 11.97 -8.28 -2.87
C LEU A 26 12.38 -9.76 -2.75
N GLY A 27 12.96 -10.32 -3.81
CA GLY A 27 13.46 -11.68 -3.85
C GLY A 27 12.42 -12.71 -4.31
N PRO A 28 12.82 -13.99 -4.40
CA PRO A 28 12.09 -15.01 -5.16
C PRO A 28 10.72 -15.37 -4.56
N HIS A 29 10.47 -15.05 -3.29
CA HIS A 29 9.21 -15.35 -2.62
C HIS A 29 8.02 -14.54 -3.17
N TYR A 30 8.30 -13.43 -3.86
CA TYR A 30 7.30 -12.56 -4.48
C TYR A 30 7.19 -12.93 -5.96
N ILE A 31 6.04 -13.49 -6.35
CA ILE A 31 5.87 -14.19 -7.63
C ILE A 31 5.40 -13.24 -8.73
N SER A 32 4.60 -12.24 -8.36
CA SER A 32 3.95 -11.32 -9.27
C SER A 32 3.88 -9.92 -8.67
N LEU A 33 3.76 -8.91 -9.51
CA LEU A 33 3.54 -7.53 -9.09
C LEU A 33 2.49 -6.93 -10.03
N LYS A 34 1.40 -6.41 -9.47
CA LYS A 34 0.36 -5.70 -10.22
C LYS A 34 0.15 -4.35 -9.57
N GLN A 35 0.30 -3.28 -10.34
CA GLN A 35 0.03 -1.93 -9.83
C GLN A 35 -1.46 -1.80 -9.50
N VAL A 36 -1.75 -1.16 -8.35
CA VAL A 36 -3.13 -0.82 -7.96
C VAL A 36 -3.58 0.38 -8.80
N ASP A 37 -4.76 0.27 -9.42
CA ASP A 37 -5.32 1.21 -10.41
C ASP A 37 -4.97 2.70 -10.18
N GLU A 38 -4.79 3.41 -11.29
CA GLU A 38 -4.37 4.82 -11.39
C GLU A 38 -5.24 5.81 -10.59
N GLU A 39 -6.49 5.50 -10.27
CA GLU A 39 -7.33 6.36 -9.40
C GLU A 39 -6.90 6.34 -7.92
N VAL A 40 -6.25 5.25 -7.46
CA VAL A 40 -5.61 5.19 -6.13
C VAL A 40 -4.19 5.78 -6.21
N SER A 41 -3.52 5.59 -7.35
CA SER A 41 -2.23 6.20 -7.69
C SER A 41 -2.38 7.61 -8.30
N ALA A 42 -3.46 8.31 -7.95
CA ALA A 42 -3.91 9.56 -8.56
C ALA A 42 -2.81 10.63 -8.64
N GLU A 43 -3.03 11.61 -9.52
CA GLU A 43 -2.22 12.82 -9.63
C GLU A 43 -1.92 13.43 -8.25
N GLY A 44 -0.64 13.62 -7.95
CA GLY A 44 -0.17 14.19 -6.68
C GLY A 44 0.21 13.19 -5.58
N THR A 45 0.07 11.88 -5.81
CA THR A 45 0.67 10.86 -4.93
C THR A 45 2.19 10.81 -5.12
N THR A 46 2.93 10.60 -4.03
CA THR A 46 4.41 10.45 -4.04
C THR A 46 4.86 9.01 -4.23
N ARG A 47 3.92 8.05 -4.24
CA ARG A 47 4.19 6.62 -4.16
C ARG A 47 3.39 5.85 -5.21
N GLU A 48 3.99 4.76 -5.66
CA GLU A 48 3.32 3.69 -6.37
C GLU A 48 2.96 2.59 -5.38
N VAL A 49 1.78 2.03 -5.55
CA VAL A 49 1.31 0.91 -4.74
C VAL A 49 1.06 -0.26 -5.67
N TYR A 50 1.60 -1.42 -5.30
CA TYR A 50 1.41 -2.67 -6.01
C TYR A 50 0.85 -3.75 -5.08
N ILE A 51 0.20 -4.73 -5.67
CA ILE A 51 -0.15 -5.99 -5.03
C ILE A 51 0.82 -7.04 -5.52
N SER A 52 1.33 -7.85 -4.59
CA SER A 52 2.18 -9.00 -4.91
C SER A 52 1.63 -10.28 -4.30
N GLU A 53 1.77 -11.38 -5.02
CA GLU A 53 1.60 -12.72 -4.46
C GLU A 53 2.91 -13.19 -3.81
N TRP A 54 2.85 -13.52 -2.53
CA TRP A 54 3.97 -14.02 -1.73
C TRP A 54 3.76 -15.49 -1.35
N THR A 55 4.79 -16.31 -1.48
CA THR A 55 4.76 -17.72 -1.06
C THR A 55 6.01 -18.10 -0.26
N PRO A 56 5.89 -18.95 0.77
CA PRO A 56 7.07 -19.46 1.49
C PRO A 56 7.93 -20.40 0.64
N ASN A 57 7.39 -21.02 -0.42
CA ASN A 57 8.14 -21.91 -1.31
C ASN A 57 8.05 -21.48 -2.78
N PRO A 58 8.95 -20.60 -3.25
CA PRO A 58 8.85 -20.04 -4.59
C PRO A 58 9.14 -21.04 -5.71
N LYS A 59 9.83 -22.16 -5.41
CA LYS A 59 10.11 -23.21 -6.39
C LYS A 59 8.91 -24.13 -6.64
N ASN A 60 8.00 -24.22 -5.67
CA ASN A 60 6.78 -25.00 -5.78
C ASN A 60 5.67 -24.28 -4.98
N PRO A 61 5.06 -23.24 -5.56
CA PRO A 61 4.06 -22.43 -4.86
C PRO A 61 2.82 -23.27 -4.52
N ASP A 62 2.59 -23.41 -3.22
CA ASP A 62 1.34 -23.96 -2.70
C ASP A 62 0.32 -22.82 -2.59
N VAL A 63 -0.72 -22.85 -3.43
CA VAL A 63 -1.76 -21.82 -3.47
C VAL A 63 -2.43 -21.64 -2.09
N SER A 64 -2.54 -22.72 -1.30
CA SER A 64 -3.13 -22.64 0.05
C SER A 64 -2.27 -21.84 1.05
N LYS A 65 -1.00 -21.59 0.71
CA LYS A 65 -0.02 -20.84 1.51
C LYS A 65 0.42 -19.53 0.86
N THR A 66 -0.10 -19.23 -0.33
CA THR A 66 0.17 -17.96 -1.00
C THR A 66 -0.68 -16.86 -0.37
N GLN A 67 -0.06 -15.73 -0.08
CA GLN A 67 -0.69 -14.57 0.54
C GLN A 67 -0.48 -13.33 -0.33
N ARG A 68 -1.46 -12.43 -0.35
CA ARG A 68 -1.29 -11.14 -1.01
C ARG A 68 -0.61 -10.14 -0.07
N ARG A 69 0.24 -9.30 -0.65
CA ARG A 69 1.02 -8.27 0.03
C ARG A 69 0.87 -6.94 -0.70
N GLY A 70 0.73 -5.86 0.08
CA GLY A 70 0.85 -4.50 -0.43
C GLY A 70 2.32 -4.12 -0.52
N ILE A 71 2.76 -3.60 -1.66
CA ILE A 71 4.12 -3.14 -1.89
C ILE A 71 4.04 -1.64 -2.18
N LYS A 72 4.69 -0.81 -1.37
CA LYS A 72 4.80 0.62 -1.64
C LYS A 72 6.22 1.00 -2.00
N VAL A 73 6.34 1.84 -3.02
CA VAL A 73 7.61 2.37 -3.51
C VAL A 73 7.44 3.84 -3.84
N ASP A 74 8.42 4.68 -3.52
CA ASP A 74 8.38 6.08 -3.94
C ASP A 74 8.50 6.22 -5.46
N LYS A 75 7.70 7.13 -6.04
CA LYS A 75 7.86 7.59 -7.41
C LYS A 75 9.18 8.33 -7.57
N GLN A 76 9.78 8.32 -8.76
CA GLN A 76 10.90 9.24 -9.00
C GLN A 76 10.36 10.68 -9.05
N VAL A 77 11.13 11.63 -8.54
CA VAL A 77 10.72 13.06 -8.46
C VAL A 77 10.22 13.59 -9.80
N LYS A 78 10.89 13.20 -10.90
CA LYS A 78 10.54 13.60 -12.27
C LYS A 78 9.16 13.09 -12.75
N ASP A 79 8.64 12.03 -12.12
CA ASP A 79 7.38 11.38 -12.48
C ASP A 79 6.20 11.93 -11.64
N ILE A 80 6.46 12.92 -10.76
CA ILE A 80 5.46 13.58 -9.94
C ILE A 80 5.10 14.91 -10.57
N SER A 81 3.88 15.01 -11.11
CA SER A 81 3.38 16.24 -11.77
C SER A 81 3.14 17.40 -10.80
N ASN A 82 2.89 17.14 -9.52
CA ASN A 82 2.62 18.15 -8.51
C ASN A 82 3.91 18.57 -7.78
N GLU A 83 4.32 19.82 -7.95
CA GLU A 83 5.55 20.37 -7.33
C GLU A 83 5.58 20.26 -5.80
N ARG A 84 4.43 20.41 -5.12
CA ARG A 84 4.35 20.27 -3.66
C ARG A 84 4.62 18.83 -3.25
N SER A 85 4.04 17.87 -3.96
CA SER A 85 4.27 16.44 -3.70
C SER A 85 5.72 16.04 -3.98
N ALA A 86 6.29 16.53 -5.07
CA ALA A 86 7.71 16.36 -5.39
C ALA A 86 8.61 16.94 -4.29
N SER A 87 8.31 18.16 -3.82
CA SER A 87 9.05 18.81 -2.72
C SER A 87 8.94 18.02 -1.40
N ASN A 88 7.78 17.46 -1.09
CA ASN A 88 7.59 16.66 0.11
C ASN A 88 8.43 15.38 0.08
N LEU A 89 8.54 14.71 -1.07
CA LEU A 89 9.40 13.54 -1.21
C LEU A 89 10.87 13.89 -0.91
N VAL A 90 11.37 15.01 -1.45
CA VAL A 90 12.74 15.50 -1.19
C VAL A 90 12.95 15.91 0.27
N LYS A 91 11.91 16.43 0.94
CA LYS A 91 11.94 16.78 2.37
C LYS A 91 11.87 15.57 3.31
N GLY A 92 11.81 14.35 2.77
CA GLY A 92 11.80 13.12 3.56
C GLY A 92 10.41 12.59 3.89
N TYR A 93 9.33 13.11 3.29
CA TYR A 93 8.00 12.47 3.35
C TYR A 93 7.93 11.32 2.33
N ASN A 94 8.80 10.33 2.52
CA ASN A 94 9.07 9.23 1.60
C ASN A 94 8.81 7.87 2.26
N THR A 95 8.96 6.77 1.54
CA THR A 95 8.66 5.43 2.05
C THR A 95 9.59 5.05 3.21
N ALA A 96 10.83 5.55 3.23
CA ALA A 96 11.76 5.31 4.34
C ALA A 96 11.24 5.90 5.66
N HIS A 97 10.69 7.11 5.64
CA HIS A 97 10.09 7.72 6.82
C HIS A 97 8.86 6.95 7.33
N ASP A 98 8.00 6.48 6.41
CA ASP A 98 6.84 5.64 6.76
C ASP A 98 7.28 4.31 7.39
N VAL A 99 8.33 3.67 6.85
CA VAL A 99 8.91 2.45 7.42
C VAL A 99 9.41 2.69 8.83
N LEU A 100 10.20 3.75 9.06
CA LEU A 100 10.71 4.08 10.40
C LEU A 100 9.57 4.35 11.39
N THR A 101 8.52 5.03 10.95
CA THR A 101 7.33 5.29 11.76
C THR A 101 6.63 3.97 12.12
N GLN A 102 6.35 3.11 11.14
CA GLN A 102 5.67 1.84 11.38
C GLN A 102 6.49 0.87 12.24
N LEU A 103 7.82 0.87 12.11
CA LEU A 103 8.71 0.05 12.96
C LEU A 103 8.67 0.45 14.44
N SER A 104 8.27 1.69 14.75
CA SER A 104 8.14 2.17 16.12
C SER A 104 6.80 1.82 16.79
N LEU A 105 5.84 1.27 16.04
CA LEU A 105 4.49 0.96 16.53
C LEU A 105 4.40 -0.52 16.97
N PRO A 106 4.17 -0.81 18.27
CA PRO A 106 3.91 -2.16 18.75
C PRO A 106 2.48 -2.63 18.43
N ASP A 107 2.32 -3.73 17.70
CA ASP A 107 1.02 -4.34 17.36
C ASP A 107 -0.01 -3.40 16.68
N PRO A 108 0.35 -2.70 15.58
CA PRO A 108 -0.50 -1.70 14.93
C PRO A 108 -1.88 -2.22 14.48
N GLU A 109 -1.98 -3.50 14.14
CA GLU A 109 -3.23 -4.14 13.69
C GLU A 109 -4.31 -4.20 14.77
N ALA A 110 -3.92 -4.31 16.04
CA ALA A 110 -4.87 -4.29 17.16
C ALA A 110 -5.56 -2.93 17.31
N HIS A 111 -5.01 -1.89 16.67
CA HIS A 111 -5.48 -0.51 16.72
C HIS A 111 -5.96 -0.01 15.36
N GLY A 112 -6.32 -0.92 14.44
CA GLY A 112 -6.88 -0.55 13.14
C GLY A 112 -5.87 0.06 12.16
N LEU A 113 -4.56 -0.10 12.41
CA LEU A 113 -3.51 0.36 11.52
C LEU A 113 -2.96 -0.78 10.66
N VAL A 114 -2.59 -0.47 9.42
CA VAL A 114 -1.94 -1.43 8.53
C VAL A 114 -0.55 -1.76 9.08
N ARG A 115 -0.23 -3.06 9.14
CA ARG A 115 1.07 -3.53 9.62
C ARG A 115 2.12 -3.59 8.51
N LEU A 116 3.29 -3.06 8.83
CA LEU A 116 4.54 -3.34 8.15
C LEU A 116 5.00 -4.78 8.45
N LEU A 117 5.22 -5.56 7.40
CA LEU A 117 5.70 -6.94 7.49
C LEU A 117 7.19 -7.05 7.19
N ASP A 118 7.67 -6.26 6.23
CA ASP A 118 9.06 -6.24 5.80
C ASP A 118 9.37 -4.87 5.17
N ALA A 119 10.65 -4.54 5.10
CA ALA A 119 11.14 -3.38 4.40
C ALA A 119 12.49 -3.69 3.75
N LYS A 120 12.74 -3.14 2.57
CA LYS A 120 14.00 -3.33 1.83
C LYS A 120 14.57 -1.99 1.42
N ASN A 121 15.89 -1.85 1.55
CA ASN A 121 16.61 -0.79 0.86
C ASN A 121 16.54 -1.07 -0.64
N ALA A 122 16.33 -0.02 -1.42
CA ALA A 122 16.09 -0.09 -2.85
C ALA A 122 16.90 0.98 -3.58
N ASP A 123 18.16 1.18 -3.18
CA ASP A 123 19.05 2.20 -3.75
C ASP A 123 19.18 2.11 -5.28
N GLU A 124 18.96 0.92 -5.85
CA GLU A 124 18.89 0.66 -7.29
C GLU A 124 17.72 1.37 -8.01
N LEU A 125 16.71 1.80 -7.27
CA LEU A 125 15.57 2.59 -7.76
C LEU A 125 15.79 4.10 -7.56
N GLY A 126 16.76 4.48 -6.71
CA GLY A 126 17.15 5.84 -6.35
C GLY A 126 17.83 5.85 -4.97
N GLU A 127 18.80 6.75 -4.77
CA GLU A 127 19.54 6.86 -3.50
C GLU A 127 18.59 7.05 -2.30
N GLY A 128 18.71 6.18 -1.29
CA GLY A 128 17.88 6.22 -0.08
C GLY A 128 16.43 5.76 -0.29
N ALA A 129 16.10 5.20 -1.45
CA ALA A 129 14.78 4.62 -1.69
C ALA A 129 14.58 3.37 -0.83
N MET A 130 13.34 3.19 -0.36
CA MET A 130 12.91 1.99 0.35
C MET A 130 11.65 1.42 -0.28
N ILE A 131 11.49 0.11 -0.11
CA ILE A 131 10.25 -0.62 -0.38
C ILE A 131 9.64 -1.00 0.97
N SER A 132 8.37 -0.67 1.20
CA SER A 132 7.61 -1.23 2.31
C SER A 132 6.74 -2.39 1.83
N VAL A 133 6.69 -3.45 2.64
CA VAL A 133 5.80 -4.60 2.44
C VAL A 133 4.80 -4.60 3.58
N GLU A 134 3.53 -4.54 3.22
CA GLU A 134 2.42 -4.39 4.16
C GLU A 134 1.39 -5.51 3.96
N ASN A 135 0.57 -5.74 4.99
CA ASN A 135 -0.58 -6.62 4.85
C ASN A 135 -1.55 -6.07 3.79
N TRP A 136 -1.95 -6.95 2.86
CA TRP A 136 -2.98 -6.62 1.90
C TRP A 136 -4.35 -6.94 2.50
N LEU A 137 -5.22 -5.95 2.53
CA LEU A 137 -6.58 -6.09 3.07
C LEU A 137 -7.54 -6.46 1.94
N ASP A 138 -7.87 -7.74 1.83
CA ASP A 138 -8.71 -8.24 0.76
C ASP A 138 -10.14 -7.72 0.84
N GLY A 139 -10.66 -7.24 -0.29
CA GLY A 139 -11.97 -6.59 -0.37
C GLY A 139 -11.99 -5.16 0.18
N ALA A 140 -10.90 -4.67 0.75
CA ALA A 140 -10.84 -3.31 1.26
C ALA A 140 -10.94 -2.26 0.15
N THR A 141 -11.57 -1.14 0.47
CA THR A 141 -11.57 0.05 -0.37
C THR A 141 -11.35 1.28 0.49
N SER A 142 -10.97 2.42 -0.10
CA SER A 142 -10.88 3.65 0.69
C SER A 142 -12.28 4.10 1.13
N LEU A 143 -12.39 4.70 2.31
CA LEU A 143 -13.65 5.24 2.82
C LEU A 143 -14.24 6.26 1.83
N GLN A 144 -13.39 7.09 1.21
CA GLN A 144 -13.81 8.01 0.14
C GLN A 144 -14.51 7.27 -1.01
N ARG A 145 -13.94 6.15 -1.46
CA ARG A 145 -14.50 5.35 -2.55
C ARG A 145 -15.75 4.60 -2.12
N LYS A 146 -15.79 4.05 -0.89
CA LYS A 146 -16.99 3.42 -0.33
C LYS A 146 -18.15 4.41 -0.36
N VAL A 147 -17.94 5.63 0.15
CA VAL A 147 -18.95 6.71 0.16
C VAL A 147 -19.34 7.17 -1.24
N LYS A 148 -18.38 7.35 -2.15
CA LYS A 148 -18.65 7.76 -3.55
C LYS A 148 -19.40 6.68 -4.34
N ASN A 149 -19.09 5.40 -4.13
CA ASN A 149 -19.79 4.31 -4.80
C ASN A 149 -21.16 4.02 -4.15
N SER A 150 -21.27 4.29 -2.85
CA SER A 150 -22.51 4.16 -2.11
C SER A 150 -23.45 5.37 -2.29
N LEU A 151 -23.27 6.20 -3.33
CA LEU A 151 -24.19 7.30 -3.67
C LEU A 151 -25.67 6.86 -3.93
N LYS A 152 -25.97 5.56 -3.87
CA LYS A 152 -27.35 5.01 -3.83
C LYS A 152 -27.81 4.47 -2.46
N LYS A 153 -26.90 4.27 -1.50
CA LYS A 153 -27.19 3.82 -0.12
C LYS A 153 -26.22 4.50 0.86
N ARG A 154 -26.75 5.32 1.77
CA ARG A 154 -25.97 5.86 2.90
C ARG A 154 -25.38 4.69 3.70
N LEU A 155 -24.21 4.89 4.32
CA LEU A 155 -23.74 3.97 5.36
C LEU A 155 -24.83 3.86 6.43
N GLU A 156 -25.09 2.66 6.92
CA GLU A 156 -25.99 2.50 8.06
C GLU A 156 -25.33 3.10 9.31
N ASP A 157 -26.13 3.65 10.24
CA ASP A 157 -25.62 4.33 11.43
C ASP A 157 -24.61 3.48 12.21
N LYS A 158 -24.85 2.17 12.28
CA LYS A 158 -23.94 1.22 12.92
C LYS A 158 -22.60 1.10 12.20
N GLU A 159 -22.59 1.06 10.87
CA GLU A 159 -21.35 1.01 10.07
C GLU A 159 -20.57 2.31 10.21
N PHE A 160 -21.27 3.44 10.17
CA PHE A 160 -20.66 4.76 10.37
C PHE A 160 -20.00 4.87 11.75
N ILE A 161 -20.73 4.51 12.81
CA ILE A 161 -20.20 4.54 14.19
C ILE A 161 -18.99 3.61 14.31
N GLY A 162 -19.04 2.41 13.73
CA GLY A 162 -17.92 1.47 13.74
C GLY A 162 -16.67 2.06 13.11
N VAL A 163 -16.77 2.51 11.85
CA VAL A 163 -15.62 3.09 11.11
C VAL A 163 -15.02 4.28 11.86
N PHE A 164 -15.84 5.19 12.37
CA PHE A 164 -15.32 6.35 13.09
C PHE A 164 -14.72 6.00 14.46
N THR A 165 -15.24 4.98 15.13
CA THR A 165 -14.66 4.48 16.39
C THR A 165 -13.26 3.91 16.12
N ASP A 166 -13.10 3.08 15.09
CA ASP A 166 -11.82 2.47 14.72
C ASP A 166 -10.80 3.55 14.31
N VAL A 167 -11.22 4.57 13.55
CA VAL A 167 -10.35 5.69 13.17
C VAL A 167 -9.89 6.49 14.38
N ILE A 168 -10.80 6.80 15.32
CA ILE A 168 -10.44 7.53 16.55
C ILE A 168 -9.48 6.70 17.41
N GLU A 169 -9.69 5.39 17.50
CA GLU A 169 -8.81 4.49 18.23
C GLU A 169 -7.40 4.45 17.62
N GLY A 170 -7.29 4.30 16.29
CA GLY A 170 -6.01 4.34 15.59
C GLY A 170 -5.28 5.67 15.76
N GLU A 171 -5.97 6.80 15.63
CA GLU A 171 -5.37 8.13 15.84
C GLU A 171 -4.93 8.34 17.29
N ARG A 172 -5.72 7.89 18.28
CA ARG A 172 -5.32 7.93 19.69
C ARG A 172 -4.04 7.13 19.92
N TYR A 173 -3.99 5.92 19.39
CA TYR A 173 -2.81 5.05 19.52
C TYR A 173 -1.56 5.67 18.86
N LEU A 174 -1.68 6.32 17.70
CA LEU A 174 -0.56 7.08 17.10
C LEU A 174 -0.07 8.19 18.03
N VAL A 175 -0.98 8.99 18.60
CA VAL A 175 -0.63 10.09 19.51
C VAL A 175 0.03 9.58 20.79
N GLU A 176 -0.45 8.48 21.36
CA GLU A 176 0.16 7.82 22.53
C GLU A 176 1.60 7.36 22.27
N ASN A 177 1.94 7.06 21.01
CA ASN A 177 3.29 6.73 20.55
C ASN A 177 4.06 7.95 20.01
N GLY A 178 3.56 9.18 20.23
CA GLY A 178 4.24 10.41 19.82
C GLY A 178 4.21 10.69 18.31
N ILE A 179 3.33 10.03 17.57
CA ILE A 179 3.20 10.15 16.12
C ILE A 179 1.95 10.96 15.78
N TYR A 180 2.11 11.93 14.87
CA TYR A 180 1.00 12.68 14.31
C TYR A 180 0.81 12.28 12.85
N HIS A 181 -0.36 11.74 12.50
CA HIS A 181 -0.64 11.26 11.15
C HIS A 181 -0.61 12.36 10.09
N ARG A 182 -1.00 13.60 10.44
CA ARG A 182 -1.00 14.82 9.58
C ARG A 182 -1.90 14.79 8.34
N ASP A 183 -2.38 13.63 7.90
CA ASP A 183 -3.29 13.48 6.76
C ASP A 183 -4.39 12.40 6.98
N PRO A 184 -5.17 12.43 8.09
CA PRO A 184 -6.27 11.48 8.35
C PRO A 184 -7.50 11.76 7.48
N THR A 185 -7.33 11.65 6.16
CA THR A 185 -8.38 11.91 5.18
C THR A 185 -9.07 10.61 4.74
N PRO A 186 -10.33 10.65 4.26
CA PRO A 186 -11.05 9.44 3.84
C PRO A 186 -10.40 8.60 2.74
N ARG A 187 -9.42 9.14 2.01
CA ARG A 187 -8.60 8.37 1.04
C ARG A 187 -7.60 7.43 1.70
N ASN A 188 -7.14 7.77 2.91
CA ASN A 188 -6.12 7.02 3.66
C ASN A 188 -6.74 6.05 4.68
N ILE A 189 -8.07 6.01 4.79
CA ILE A 189 -8.81 5.08 5.64
C ILE A 189 -9.31 3.94 4.77
N LEU A 190 -8.86 2.72 5.04
CA LEU A 190 -9.33 1.51 4.38
C LEU A 190 -10.48 0.90 5.16
N VAL A 191 -11.52 0.49 4.45
CA VAL A 191 -12.70 -0.16 5.01
C VAL A 191 -12.91 -1.50 4.32
N THR A 192 -13.01 -2.56 5.12
CA THR A 192 -13.31 -3.92 4.70
C THR A 192 -14.80 -4.23 4.77
#